data_AF-A8XZI7-F1
#
_entry.id   AF-A8XZI7-F1
#
_cell.length_a   1.000
_cell.length_b   1.000
_cell.length_c   1.000
_cell.angle_alpha   90.00
_cell.angle_beta   90.00
_cell.angle_gamma   90.00
#
_symmetry.space_group_name_H-M   'P 1'
#
loop_
_entity.id
_entity.type
_entity.pdbx_description
1 polymer ?
#
loop_
_entity_poly.entity_id
_entity_poly.type
_entity_poly.pdbx_seq_one_letter_code
_entity_poly.pdbx_strand_id
1 'polypeptide(L)'
;MESYGTTANGEGEELLDFDRAMRDFQQMFPNVCAAQIEYVLRKYDGDVSATINELLYDNGNDGTSPASTATSSTPYMPRGNDILSQLRRRRHEINEKLRDNQKLLDRVTDVDTARAYEDQQLALLLEHREVSTLISEQKAT
;
A
#
# COMPACT_ATOMS: atom_id res chain seq x y z
N MET A 1 -3.17 -33.76 29.89
CA MET A 1 -2.59 -33.45 28.57
C MET A 1 -3.40 -32.28 28.05
N GLU A 2 -3.03 -31.08 28.45
CA GLU A 2 -3.66 -29.83 28.02
C GLU A 2 -3.06 -29.47 26.66
N SER A 3 -3.90 -29.42 25.62
CA SER A 3 -3.55 -28.77 24.36
C SER A 3 -4.67 -27.81 24.02
N TYR A 4 -4.36 -26.57 24.35
CA TYR A 4 -5.09 -25.32 24.17
C TYR A 4 -5.54 -25.16 22.71
N GLY A 5 -6.84 -24.92 22.54
CA GLY A 5 -7.39 -24.38 21.31
C GLY A 5 -6.81 -22.99 21.07
N THR A 6 -6.02 -22.85 20.02
CA THR A 6 -5.71 -21.54 19.44
C THR A 6 -6.89 -21.17 18.56
N THR A 7 -7.83 -20.42 19.13
CA THR A 7 -8.75 -19.59 18.37
C THR A 7 -7.90 -18.69 17.49
N ALA A 8 -7.95 -18.93 16.17
CA ALA A 8 -7.52 -17.97 15.18
C ALA A 8 -8.47 -16.77 15.26
N ASN A 9 -8.27 -15.92 16.28
CA ASN A 9 -8.61 -14.52 16.19
C ASN A 9 -7.65 -13.94 15.16
N GLY A 10 -8.01 -14.12 13.88
CA GLY A 10 -7.54 -13.27 12.82
C GLY A 10 -8.01 -11.88 13.16
N GLU A 11 -7.13 -11.14 13.82
CA GLU A 11 -7.21 -9.70 13.97
C GLU A 11 -7.62 -9.16 12.62
N GLY A 12 -8.81 -8.56 12.57
CA GLY A 12 -9.34 -7.91 11.39
C GLY A 12 -8.37 -6.80 11.01
N GLU A 13 -7.39 -7.14 10.19
CA GLU A 13 -6.97 -6.25 9.13
C GLU A 13 -8.29 -5.80 8.52
N GLU A 14 -8.62 -4.53 8.75
CA GLU A 14 -9.81 -3.86 8.24
C GLU A 14 -9.70 -3.96 6.72
N LEU A 15 -10.05 -5.14 6.19
CA LEU A 15 -10.12 -5.45 4.79
C LEU A 15 -11.01 -4.35 4.26
N LEU A 16 -10.42 -3.41 3.52
CA LEU A 16 -11.18 -2.37 2.88
C LEU A 16 -12.32 -3.07 2.16
N ASP A 17 -13.55 -2.76 2.55
CA ASP A 17 -14.75 -3.37 1.98
C ASP A 17 -14.70 -3.13 0.47
N PHE A 18 -14.22 -4.13 -0.27
CA PHE A 18 -13.88 -3.96 -1.67
C PHE A 18 -15.09 -3.47 -2.46
N ASP A 19 -16.26 -4.01 -2.16
CA ASP A 19 -17.53 -3.59 -2.77
C ASP A 19 -17.92 -2.15 -2.43
N ARG A 20 -17.61 -1.68 -1.20
CA ARG A 20 -17.90 -0.31 -0.78
C ARG A 20 -16.93 0.67 -1.43
N ALA A 21 -15.63 0.36 -1.39
CA ALA A 21 -14.60 1.15 -2.05
C ALA A 21 -14.87 1.23 -3.56
N MET A 22 -15.21 0.11 -4.20
CA MET A 22 -15.53 0.06 -5.63
C MET A 22 -16.75 0.93 -5.98
N ARG A 23 -17.79 0.95 -5.14
CA ARG A 23 -18.94 1.85 -5.32
C ARG A 23 -18.54 3.33 -5.19
N ASP A 24 -17.69 3.66 -4.22
CA ASP A 24 -17.21 5.03 -4.02
C ASP A 24 -16.34 5.48 -5.20
N PHE A 25 -15.46 4.62 -5.71
CA PHE A 25 -14.66 4.90 -6.91
C PHE A 25 -15.54 5.10 -8.16
N GLN A 26 -16.59 4.29 -8.34
CA GLN A 26 -17.52 4.46 -9.46
C GLN A 26 -18.30 5.78 -9.39
N GLN A 27 -18.61 6.27 -8.19
CA GLN A 27 -19.25 7.59 -8.02
C GLN A 27 -18.27 8.74 -8.28
N MET A 28 -17.01 8.60 -7.84
CA MET A 28 -15.98 9.63 -8.05
C MET A 28 -15.46 9.66 -9.50
N PHE A 29 -15.44 8.51 -10.16
CA PHE A 29 -14.87 8.33 -11.49
C PHE A 29 -15.86 7.62 -12.43
N PRO A 30 -16.97 8.28 -12.82
CA PRO A 30 -18.01 7.67 -13.67
C PRO A 30 -17.52 7.29 -15.07
N ASN A 31 -16.41 7.89 -15.53
CA ASN A 31 -15.78 7.58 -16.82
C ASN A 31 -14.75 6.43 -16.75
N VAL A 32 -14.46 5.91 -15.54
CA VAL A 32 -13.52 4.80 -15.34
C VAL A 32 -14.28 3.51 -15.10
N CYS A 33 -13.95 2.48 -15.86
CA CYS A 33 -14.52 1.15 -15.69
C CYS A 33 -14.00 0.49 -14.39
N ALA A 34 -14.88 -0.29 -13.74
CA ALA A 34 -14.56 -1.05 -12.53
C ALA A 34 -13.29 -1.91 -12.66
N ALA A 35 -13.06 -2.50 -13.83
CA ALA A 35 -11.86 -3.31 -14.11
C ALA A 35 -10.55 -2.50 -14.00
N GLN A 36 -10.56 -1.22 -14.41
CA GLN A 36 -9.39 -0.34 -14.27
C GLN A 36 -9.18 0.05 -12.81
N ILE A 37 -10.24 0.38 -12.10
CA ILE A 37 -10.19 0.69 -10.65
C ILE A 37 -9.64 -0.50 -9.88
N GLU A 38 -10.12 -1.71 -10.17
CA GLU A 38 -9.65 -2.95 -9.55
C GLU A 38 -8.18 -3.23 -9.88
N TYR A 39 -7.78 -3.06 -11.13
CA TYR A 39 -6.38 -3.22 -11.54
C TYR A 39 -5.46 -2.30 -10.73
N VAL A 40 -5.85 -1.03 -10.60
CA VAL A 40 -5.12 -0.02 -9.83
C VAL A 40 -5.13 -0.35 -8.33
N LEU A 41 -6.27 -0.78 -7.77
CA LEU A 41 -6.35 -1.23 -6.38
C LEU A 41 -5.43 -2.42 -6.12
N ARG A 42 -5.42 -3.45 -6.99
CA ARG A 42 -4.52 -4.61 -6.86
C ARG A 42 -3.06 -4.20 -7.00
N LYS A 43 -2.75 -3.25 -7.89
CA LYS A 43 -1.41 -2.67 -8.07
C LYS A 43 -0.92 -1.96 -6.79
N TYR A 44 -1.83 -1.30 -6.08
CA TYR A 44 -1.52 -0.58 -4.84
C TYR A 44 -1.92 -1.32 -3.55
N ASP A 45 -2.13 -2.64 -3.63
CA ASP A 45 -2.50 -3.50 -2.49
C ASP A 45 -3.72 -2.99 -1.69
N GLY A 46 -4.69 -2.42 -2.41
CA GLY A 46 -5.91 -1.84 -1.86
C GLY A 46 -5.77 -0.38 -1.37
N ASP A 47 -4.63 0.29 -1.56
CA ASP A 47 -4.49 1.69 -1.12
C ASP A 47 -5.40 2.63 -1.91
N VAL A 48 -6.45 3.11 -1.25
CA VAL A 48 -7.45 4.02 -1.82
C VAL A 48 -6.83 5.34 -2.23
N SER A 49 -5.90 5.91 -1.45
CA SER A 49 -5.29 7.21 -1.73
C SER A 49 -4.38 7.14 -2.97
N ALA A 50 -3.56 6.10 -3.06
CA ALA A 50 -2.72 5.87 -4.24
C ALA A 50 -3.56 5.61 -5.49
N THR A 51 -4.64 4.84 -5.34
CA THR A 51 -5.59 4.56 -6.42
C THR A 51 -6.32 5.82 -6.90
N ILE A 52 -6.78 6.69 -5.98
CA ILE A 52 -7.40 7.98 -6.32
C ILE A 52 -6.43 8.85 -7.13
N ASN A 53 -5.19 8.97 -6.68
CA ASN A 53 -4.19 9.80 -7.38
C ASN A 53 -3.94 9.27 -8.80
N GLU A 54 -3.70 7.97 -8.97
CA GLU A 54 -3.48 7.36 -10.29
C GLU A 54 -4.69 7.59 -11.22
N LEU A 55 -5.91 7.36 -10.73
CA LEU A 55 -7.13 7.55 -11.51
C LEU A 55 -7.36 9.03 -11.87
N LEU A 56 -6.97 9.98 -11.03
CA LEU A 56 -7.03 11.41 -11.34
C LEU A 56 -6.06 11.81 -12.45
N TYR A 57 -4.84 11.24 -12.47
CA TYR A 57 -3.86 11.51 -13.52
C TYR A 57 -4.31 10.95 -14.88
N ASP A 58 -4.90 9.75 -14.91
CA ASP A 58 -5.39 9.13 -16.15
C ASP A 58 -6.67 9.81 -16.70
N ASN A 59 -7.58 10.31 -15.84
CA ASN A 59 -8.77 11.04 -16.28
C ASN A 59 -8.50 12.51 -16.66
N GLY A 60 -7.38 13.08 -16.19
CA GLY A 60 -7.00 14.45 -16.51
C GLY A 60 -6.54 14.67 -17.96
N ASN A 61 -6.46 13.61 -18.77
CA ASN A 61 -5.90 13.66 -20.13
C ASN A 61 -6.90 13.41 -21.27
N ASP A 62 -8.20 13.30 -21.00
CA ASP A 62 -9.21 13.22 -22.08
C ASP A 62 -9.59 14.61 -22.63
N GLY A 63 -8.72 15.13 -23.50
CA GLY A 63 -9.17 15.48 -24.84
C GLY A 63 -10.11 16.67 -25.08
N THR A 64 -10.37 17.58 -24.14
CA THR A 64 -11.05 18.86 -24.47
C THR A 64 -10.36 20.11 -23.90
N SER A 65 -9.73 20.85 -24.82
CA SER A 65 -9.17 22.22 -24.83
C SER A 65 -9.20 23.14 -23.59
N PRO A 66 -8.19 24.02 -23.44
CA PRO A 66 -7.99 24.89 -22.29
C PRO A 66 -8.92 26.11 -22.34
N ALA A 67 -9.87 26.20 -21.41
CA ALA A 67 -10.59 27.44 -21.16
C ALA A 67 -10.87 27.59 -19.66
N SER A 68 -9.98 28.33 -19.00
CA SER A 68 -10.22 29.22 -17.87
C SER A 68 -11.50 29.00 -17.06
N THR A 69 -11.37 28.41 -15.87
CA THR A 69 -12.06 28.94 -14.69
C THR A 69 -11.27 28.60 -13.43
N ALA A 70 -10.39 29.50 -13.05
CA ALA A 70 -9.81 29.51 -11.71
C ALA A 70 -10.90 29.93 -10.72
N THR A 71 -11.39 29.02 -9.89
CA THR A 71 -11.97 29.35 -8.57
C THR A 71 -12.13 28.11 -7.70
N SER A 72 -11.08 27.79 -6.94
CA SER A 72 -11.17 27.62 -5.49
C SER A 72 -9.80 27.30 -4.95
N SER A 73 -9.18 28.34 -4.41
CA SER A 73 -8.13 28.28 -3.43
C SER A 73 -8.54 27.40 -2.25
N THR A 74 -8.21 26.11 -2.30
CA THR A 74 -7.91 25.37 -1.07
C THR A 74 -6.39 25.43 -0.91
N PRO A 75 -5.87 26.06 0.15
CA PRO A 75 -4.47 25.90 0.49
C PRO A 75 -4.25 24.40 0.67
N TYR A 76 -3.31 23.84 -0.10
CA TYR A 76 -2.69 22.57 0.23
C TYR A 76 -2.40 22.60 1.73
N MET A 77 -3.12 21.79 2.51
CA MET A 77 -2.81 21.53 3.91
C MET A 77 -1.63 20.54 3.90
N PRO A 78 -0.39 20.98 4.17
CA PRO A 78 0.77 20.13 4.06
C PRO A 78 1.26 19.81 5.48
N ARG A 79 0.89 18.65 6.03
CA ARG A 79 1.69 18.06 7.13
C ARG A 79 1.31 16.65 7.59
N GLY A 80 0.07 16.18 7.36
CA GLY A 80 -0.37 14.87 7.87
C GLY A 80 -0.37 13.73 6.84
N ASN A 81 -0.53 14.06 5.55
CA ASN A 81 -0.77 13.06 4.50
C ASN A 81 0.49 12.42 3.91
N ASP A 82 1.68 12.95 4.22
CA ASP A 82 2.93 12.45 3.68
C ASP A 82 3.49 11.28 4.50
N ILE A 83 3.30 11.29 5.82
CA ILE A 83 3.96 10.34 6.72
C ILE A 83 3.34 8.94 6.58
N LEU A 84 2.01 8.81 6.63
CA LEU A 84 1.33 7.53 6.39
C LEU A 84 1.64 6.96 5.01
N SER A 85 1.59 7.82 3.98
CA SER A 85 1.88 7.44 2.60
C SER A 85 3.33 6.99 2.42
N GLN A 86 4.28 7.67 3.07
CA GLN A 86 5.70 7.29 3.08
C GLN A 86 5.95 6.00 3.85
N LEU A 87 5.33 5.84 5.03
CA LEU A 87 5.46 4.62 5.84
C LEU A 87 4.87 3.41 5.10
N ARG A 88 3.73 3.58 4.42
CA ARG A 88 3.13 2.53 3.59
C ARG A 88 4.01 2.17 2.40
N ARG A 89 4.58 3.16 1.71
CA ARG A 89 5.56 2.93 0.64
C ARG A 89 6.77 2.16 1.15
N ARG A 90 7.32 2.58 2.28
CA ARG A 90 8.46 1.90 2.93
C ARG A 90 8.12 0.46 3.32
N ARG A 91 6.92 0.21 3.85
CA ARG A 91 6.41 -1.15 4.14
C ARG A 91 6.40 -2.02 2.86
N HIS A 92 5.97 -1.45 1.73
CA HIS A 92 5.96 -2.15 0.45
C HIS A 92 7.38 -2.47 -0.04
N GLU A 93 8.30 -1.50 0.01
CA GLU A 93 9.71 -1.70 -0.36
C GLU A 93 10.39 -2.79 0.49
N ILE A 94 10.11 -2.83 1.79
CA ILE A 94 10.64 -3.88 2.68
C ILE A 94 10.11 -5.26 2.28
N ASN A 95 8.81 -5.36 1.98
CA ASN A 95 8.19 -6.61 1.53
C ASN A 95 8.74 -7.08 0.18
N GLU A 96 9.02 -6.16 -0.74
CA GLU A 96 9.64 -6.48 -2.03
C GLU A 96 11.06 -7.05 -1.83
N LYS A 97 11.88 -6.37 -1.01
CA LYS A 97 13.24 -6.84 -0.67
C LYS A 97 13.24 -8.20 0.03
N LEU A 98 12.27 -8.47 0.92
CA LEU A 98 12.12 -9.78 1.56
C LEU A 98 11.82 -10.89 0.55
N ARG A 99 10.91 -10.64 -0.41
CA ARG A 99 10.60 -11.60 -1.47
C ARG A 99 11.81 -11.87 -2.36
N ASP A 100 12.57 -10.84 -2.70
CA ASP A 100 13.74 -11.01 -3.55
C ASP A 100 14.88 -11.73 -2.83
N ASN A 101 15.13 -11.40 -1.56
CA ASN A 101 16.07 -12.17 -0.74
C ASN A 101 15.65 -13.64 -0.62
N GLN A 102 14.36 -13.93 -0.47
CA GLN A 102 13.88 -15.31 -0.43
C GLN A 102 14.18 -16.06 -1.74
N LYS A 103 14.03 -15.41 -2.90
CA LYS A 103 14.39 -16.01 -4.20
C LYS A 103 15.90 -16.17 -4.37
N LEU A 104 16.70 -15.27 -3.81
CA LEU A 104 18.17 -15.36 -3.86
C LEU A 104 18.69 -16.47 -2.96
N LEU A 105 18.14 -16.61 -1.75
CA LEU A 105 18.39 -17.71 -0.83
C LEU A 105 18.09 -19.07 -1.45
N ASP A 106 16.99 -19.19 -2.20
CA ASP A 106 16.63 -20.43 -2.92
C ASP A 106 17.65 -20.81 -4.01
N ARG A 107 18.41 -19.84 -4.53
CA ARG A 107 19.42 -20.07 -5.59
C ARG A 107 20.85 -20.18 -5.06
N VAL A 108 21.12 -19.63 -3.88
CA VAL A 108 22.45 -19.62 -3.30
C VAL A 108 22.82 -21.03 -2.84
N THR A 109 24.01 -21.48 -3.24
CA THR A 109 24.59 -22.75 -2.78
C THR A 109 25.75 -22.53 -1.80
N ASP A 110 26.31 -21.31 -1.79
CA ASP A 110 27.42 -20.92 -0.93
C ASP A 110 26.93 -20.48 0.46
N VAL A 111 27.47 -21.12 1.50
CA VAL A 111 27.05 -20.92 2.91
C VAL A 111 27.29 -19.48 3.40
N ASP A 112 28.41 -18.86 3.02
CA ASP A 112 28.72 -17.49 3.46
C ASP A 112 27.75 -16.45 2.85
N THR A 113 27.34 -16.67 1.60
CA THR A 113 26.36 -15.82 0.93
C THR A 113 24.95 -16.06 1.49
N ALA A 114 24.61 -17.30 1.85
CA ALA A 114 23.34 -17.62 2.49
C ALA A 114 23.20 -16.89 3.83
N ARG A 115 24.24 -16.95 4.68
CA ARG A 115 24.28 -16.26 5.97
C ARG A 115 24.07 -14.75 5.81
N ALA A 116 24.72 -14.14 4.81
CA ALA A 116 24.55 -12.71 4.55
C ALA A 116 23.09 -12.34 4.19
N TYR A 117 22.42 -13.17 3.39
CA TYR A 117 21.01 -12.95 3.04
C TYR A 117 20.06 -13.20 4.21
N GLU A 118 20.34 -14.20 5.06
CA GLU A 118 19.60 -14.42 6.32
C GLU A 118 19.69 -13.22 7.26
N ASP A 119 20.91 -12.70 7.48
CA ASP A 119 21.14 -11.51 8.31
C ASP A 119 20.39 -10.28 7.72
N GLN A 120 20.39 -10.14 6.40
CA GLN A 120 19.64 -9.08 5.72
C GLN A 120 18.11 -9.25 5.87
N GLN A 121 17.59 -10.48 5.83
CA GLN A 121 16.17 -10.75 6.08
C GLN A 121 15.76 -10.38 7.52
N LEU A 122 16.58 -10.75 8.51
CA LEU A 122 16.36 -10.36 9.91
C LEU A 122 16.31 -8.83 10.07
N ALA A 123 17.23 -8.10 9.45
CA ALA A 123 17.23 -6.64 9.47
C ALA A 123 15.95 -6.04 8.86
N LEU A 124 15.53 -6.55 7.70
CA LEU A 124 14.31 -6.11 7.01
C LEU A 124 13.04 -6.42 7.82
N LEU A 125 12.97 -7.57 8.50
CA LEU A 125 11.83 -7.92 9.36
C LEU A 125 11.71 -7.00 10.57
N LEU A 126 12.84 -6.61 11.17
CA LEU A 126 12.86 -5.64 12.26
C LEU A 126 12.39 -4.26 11.77
N GLU A 127 12.83 -3.83 10.59
CA GLU A 127 12.38 -2.58 9.97
C GLU A 127 10.88 -2.62 9.63
N HIS A 128 10.37 -3.75 9.11
CA HIS A 128 8.94 -3.93 8.82
C HIS A 128 8.09 -3.76 10.08
N ARG A 129 8.55 -4.32 11.20
CA ARG A 129 7.89 -4.19 12.51
C ARG A 129 7.84 -2.74 12.98
N GLU A 130 8.94 -2.01 12.85
CA GLU A 130 9.00 -0.59 13.20
C GLU A 130 8.03 0.23 12.34
N VAL A 131 8.09 0.06 11.01
CA VAL A 131 7.21 0.76 10.07
C VAL A 131 5.75 0.43 10.33
N SER A 132 5.41 -0.83 10.61
CA SER A 132 4.04 -1.24 10.92
C SER A 132 3.52 -0.61 12.23
N THR A 133 4.41 -0.42 13.21
CA THR A 133 4.09 0.28 14.46
C THR A 133 3.81 1.75 14.18
N LEU A 134 4.68 2.44 13.43
CA LEU A 134 4.52 3.85 13.07
C LEU A 134 3.24 4.10 12.23
N ILE A 135 2.89 3.17 11.34
CA ILE A 135 1.61 3.24 10.59
C ILE A 135 0.43 3.16 11.56
N SER A 136 0.50 2.26 12.54
CA SER A 136 -0.56 2.07 13.53
C SER A 136 -0.72 3.30 14.42
N GLU A 137 0.38 3.89 14.87
CA GLU A 137 0.40 5.13 15.66
C GLU A 137 -0.16 6.32 14.86
N GLN A 138 0.27 6.47 13.60
CA GLN A 138 -0.20 7.57 12.75
C GLN A 138 -1.66 7.40 12.30
N LYS A 139 -2.19 6.16 12.24
CA LYS A 139 -3.63 5.88 12.02
C LYS A 139 -4.48 6.17 13.27
N ALA A 140 -3.90 6.10 14.47
CA ALA A 140 -4.60 6.33 15.74
C ALA A 140 -4.66 7.81 16.17
N THR A 141 -4.04 8.72 15.40
CA THR A 141 -3.98 10.17 15.67
C THR A 141 -4.96 10.93 14.78
#